data_AF-A0A970YSZ8-F1
#
_entry.id   AF-A0A970YSZ8-F1
#
_cell.length_a   1.000
_cell.length_b   1.000
_cell.length_c   1.000
_cell.angle_alpha   90.00
_cell.angle_beta   90.00
_cell.angle_gamma   90.00
#
_symmetry.space_group_name_H-M   'P 1'
#
loop_
_entity.id
_entity.type
_entity.pdbx_description
1 polymer ?
#
loop_
_entity_poly.entity_id
_entity_poly.type
_entity_poly.pdbx_seq_one_letter_code
_entity_poly.pdbx_strand_id
1 'polypeptide(L)'
;MYICLLGCLTITAIPRWKVLSIVANVLFCVAGVAFLGIIAASIWNLIRKRWKLGVLNLFLVFCCGVATVFTLGFLMFASMFGPSEDGFADNLTIPDDIEIAEPDQDSTDPWSANKPMGSDGFQDAVRKALIVQGDNTIEFTPAMPSLRKASTDHVKTFLEYVEASPDWHVFIERGNRFASRRWSYGGEPRDTLHGYISEFGDSSRFQTRCLLCLDRKQWSRYSVQHVQEGTTPVKPDMSMGNQLHESRVMIECGGVWVEIFEQSGSPERRVTKSTVANLEKEFFDFLKSPEAAVTAARKRSRELASRHAGDDGHPFRLLTGMQPGIYGVVYSLNPGEPGSVYLKAFEVTKGTPLSVERLEAKSKTRMTWSADPKERFGAKAGFTIYEGDWGKPYAARFEVWFTPDSGKPDRKLAERIFRIEGWMR
;
A
#
# COMPACT_ATOMS: atom_id res chain seq x y z
N MET A 1 5.55 8.36 45.06
CA MET A 1 4.16 8.01 44.70
C MET A 1 3.95 7.96 43.19
N TYR A 2 4.06 9.06 42.44
CA TYR A 2 3.85 9.05 40.97
C TYR A 2 4.70 8.00 40.22
N ILE A 3 6.00 7.95 40.50
CA ILE A 3 6.90 6.96 39.90
C ILE A 3 6.48 5.52 40.25
N CYS A 4 6.00 5.28 41.47
CA CYS A 4 5.49 3.97 41.87
C CYS A 4 4.19 3.62 41.11
N LEU A 5 3.30 4.60 40.88
CA LEU A 5 2.09 4.41 40.07
C LEU A 5 2.44 4.08 38.61
N LEU A 6 3.46 4.73 38.04
CA LEU A 6 3.98 4.40 36.72
C LEU A 6 4.57 2.97 36.68
N GLY A 7 5.33 2.57 37.69
CA GLY A 7 5.85 1.20 37.81
C GLY A 7 4.75 0.15 37.97
N CYS A 8 3.70 0.43 38.74
CA CYS A 8 2.54 -0.45 38.81
C CYS A 8 1.81 -0.52 37.47
N LEU A 9 1.62 0.62 36.79
CA LEU A 9 0.99 0.69 35.48
C LEU A 9 1.73 -0.19 34.47
N THR A 10 3.06 -0.13 34.42
CA THR A 10 3.85 -0.98 33.52
C THR A 10 3.66 -2.46 33.80
N ILE A 11 3.79 -2.86 35.07
CA ILE A 11 3.64 -4.25 35.49
C ILE A 11 2.24 -4.79 35.18
N THR A 12 1.19 -3.97 35.31
CA THR A 12 -0.20 -4.40 35.03
C THR A 12 -0.60 -4.30 33.57
N ALA A 13 0.05 -3.43 32.78
CA ALA A 13 -0.27 -3.23 31.37
C ALA A 13 0.41 -4.26 30.46
N ILE A 14 1.53 -4.86 30.88
CA ILE A 14 2.24 -5.89 30.12
C ILE A 14 1.41 -7.19 29.99
N PRO A 15 0.80 -7.73 31.06
CA PRO A 15 -0.07 -8.90 30.96
C PRO A 15 -1.43 -8.46 30.43
N ARG A 16 -1.76 -8.84 29.19
CA ARG A 16 -3.01 -8.48 28.48
C ARG A 16 -4.28 -9.18 29.02
N TRP A 17 -4.41 -9.34 30.34
CA TRP A 17 -5.59 -9.92 30.96
C TRP A 17 -6.68 -8.85 31.15
N LYS A 18 -7.93 -9.15 30.77
CA LYS A 18 -9.06 -8.18 30.85
C LYS A 18 -9.28 -7.59 32.25
N VAL A 19 -8.98 -8.34 33.32
CA VAL A 19 -9.09 -7.82 34.69
C VAL A 19 -7.97 -6.82 34.98
N LEU A 20 -6.76 -7.07 34.48
CA LEU A 20 -5.62 -6.18 34.64
C LEU A 20 -5.72 -4.92 33.77
N SER A 21 -6.44 -4.96 32.64
CA SER A 21 -6.67 -3.75 31.83
C SER A 21 -7.53 -2.71 32.54
N ILE A 22 -8.52 -3.14 33.33
CA ILE A 22 -9.30 -2.24 34.20
C ILE A 22 -8.39 -1.61 35.26
N VAL A 23 -7.52 -2.41 35.89
CA VAL A 23 -6.54 -1.93 36.88
C VAL A 23 -5.56 -0.95 36.26
N ALA A 24 -5.04 -1.26 35.07
CA ALA A 24 -4.13 -0.38 34.33
C ALA A 24 -4.80 0.96 33.98
N ASN A 25 -6.05 0.96 33.53
CA ASN A 25 -6.81 2.19 33.26
C ASN A 25 -7.00 3.04 34.52
N VAL A 26 -7.33 2.41 35.66
CA VAL A 26 -7.44 3.11 36.95
C VAL A 26 -6.08 3.69 37.36
N LEU A 27 -4.99 2.92 37.27
CA LEU A 27 -3.63 3.39 37.58
C LEU A 27 -3.21 4.56 36.68
N PHE A 28 -3.56 4.52 35.39
CA PHE A 28 -3.31 5.61 34.45
C PHE A 28 -4.04 6.89 34.86
N CYS A 29 -5.33 6.79 35.20
CA CYS A 29 -6.11 7.93 35.69
C CYS A 29 -5.55 8.51 36.99
N VAL A 30 -5.21 7.64 37.96
CA VAL A 30 -4.65 8.06 39.26
C VAL A 30 -3.28 8.72 39.06
N ALA A 31 -2.43 8.17 38.18
CA ALA A 31 -1.17 8.79 37.82
C ALA A 31 -1.40 10.18 37.18
N GLY A 32 -2.35 10.29 36.24
CA GLY A 32 -2.71 11.57 35.60
C GLY A 32 -3.12 12.64 36.61
N VAL A 33 -4.00 12.29 37.56
CA VAL A 33 -4.43 13.20 38.64
C VAL A 33 -3.25 13.59 39.53
N ALA A 34 -2.40 12.64 39.90
CA ALA A 34 -1.21 12.92 40.71
C ALA A 34 -0.24 13.88 39.99
N PHE A 35 -0.06 13.72 38.68
CA PHE A 35 0.77 14.61 37.87
C PHE A 35 0.21 16.04 37.81
N LEU A 36 -1.10 16.18 37.57
CA LEU A 36 -1.78 17.47 37.61
C LEU A 36 -1.67 18.13 38.99
N GLY A 37 -1.73 17.34 40.07
CA GLY A 37 -1.50 17.81 41.43
C GLY A 37 -0.11 18.42 41.64
N ILE A 38 0.94 17.81 41.08
CA ILE A 38 2.32 18.35 41.15
C ILE A 38 2.42 19.67 40.37
N ILE A 39 1.79 19.77 39.20
CA ILE A 39 1.74 21.01 38.41
C ILE A 39 1.03 22.12 39.19
N ALA A 40 -0.16 21.83 39.74
CA ALA A 40 -0.93 22.79 40.53
C ALA A 40 -0.14 23.25 41.77
N ALA A 41 0.53 22.33 42.47
CA ALA A 41 1.38 22.65 43.61
C ALA A 41 2.60 23.50 43.22
N SER A 42 3.19 23.26 42.05
CA SER A 42 4.27 24.08 41.50
C SER A 42 3.81 25.52 41.25
N ILE A 43 2.71 25.69 40.50
CA ILE A 43 2.12 27.00 40.18
C ILE A 43 1.75 27.74 41.47
N TRP A 44 1.07 27.07 42.41
CA TRP A 44 0.65 27.66 43.67
C TRP A 44 1.83 28.15 44.51
N ASN A 45 2.89 27.34 44.64
CA ASN A 45 4.07 27.72 45.41
C ASN A 45 4.84 28.89 44.77
N LEU A 46 4.89 28.96 43.43
CA LEU A 46 5.47 30.09 42.71
C LEU A 46 4.64 31.38 42.90
N ILE A 47 3.32 31.32 42.79
CA ILE A 47 2.41 32.45 43.04
C ILE A 47 2.55 32.97 44.48
N ARG A 48 2.67 32.06 45.46
CA ARG A 48 2.87 32.39 46.88
C ARG A 48 4.31 32.84 47.20
N LYS A 49 5.16 33.05 46.19
CA LYS A 49 6.58 33.44 46.32
C LYS A 49 7.41 32.46 47.17
N ARG A 50 6.97 31.21 47.31
CA ARG A 50 7.71 30.13 47.97
C ARG A 50 8.70 29.51 46.98
N TRP A 51 9.66 30.31 46.51
CA TRP A 51 10.54 30.00 45.38
C TRP A 51 11.26 28.66 45.49
N LYS A 52 11.81 28.31 46.66
CA LYS A 52 12.51 27.02 46.86
C LYS A 52 11.59 25.82 46.61
N LEU A 53 10.37 25.86 47.15
CA LEU A 53 9.36 24.81 46.98
C LEU A 53 8.79 24.80 45.56
N GLY A 54 8.60 25.97 44.96
CA GLY A 54 8.14 26.11 43.57
C GLY A 54 9.15 25.53 42.57
N VAL A 55 10.44 25.86 42.71
CA VAL A 55 11.52 25.34 41.86
C VAL A 55 11.69 23.83 42.05
N LEU A 56 11.64 23.34 43.29
CA LEU A 56 11.69 21.90 43.56
C LEU A 56 10.51 21.15 42.90
N ASN A 57 9.29 21.68 43.03
CA ASN A 57 8.12 21.10 42.38
C ASN A 57 8.24 21.14 40.85
N LEU A 58 8.77 22.21 40.28
CA LEU A 58 9.00 22.33 38.84
C LEU A 58 10.01 21.30 38.33
N PHE A 59 11.11 21.08 39.06
CA PHE A 59 12.06 20.01 38.76
C PHE A 59 11.39 18.63 38.84
N LEU A 60 10.53 18.38 39.84
CA LEU A 60 9.77 17.15 39.94
C LEU A 60 8.79 16.95 38.78
N VAL A 61 8.13 18.01 38.28
CA VAL A 61 7.31 17.94 37.06
C VAL A 61 8.15 17.47 35.87
N PHE A 62 9.34 18.04 35.69
CA PHE A 62 10.24 17.66 34.60
C PHE A 62 10.68 16.18 34.71
N CYS A 63 11.17 15.75 35.87
CA CYS A 63 11.57 14.35 36.09
C CYS A 63 10.41 13.37 35.89
N CYS A 64 9.22 13.70 36.41
CA CYS A 64 8.02 12.88 36.21
C CYS A 64 7.63 12.83 34.73
N GLY A 65 7.69 13.95 34.00
CA GLY A 65 7.41 14.00 32.57
C GLY A 65 8.34 13.10 31.76
N VAL A 66 9.66 13.15 32.03
CA VAL A 66 10.64 12.28 31.38
C VAL A 66 10.34 10.80 31.69
N ALA A 67 10.09 10.44 32.95
CA ALA A 67 9.76 9.08 33.33
C ALA A 67 8.49 8.56 32.62
N THR A 68 7.49 9.42 32.43
CA THR A 68 6.25 9.09 31.70
C THR A 68 6.51 8.83 30.22
N VAL A 69 7.33 9.66 29.57
CA VAL A 69 7.71 9.46 28.16
C VAL A 69 8.41 8.11 27.98
N PHE A 70 9.38 7.77 28.82
CA PHE A 70 10.04 6.46 28.76
C PHE A 70 9.09 5.30 29.05
N THR A 71 8.22 5.44 30.05
CA THR A 71 7.24 4.41 30.43
C THR A 71 6.25 4.13 29.30
N LEU A 72 5.65 5.17 28.73
CA LEU A 72 4.70 5.03 27.63
C LEU A 72 5.40 4.54 26.36
N GLY A 73 6.61 5.03 26.06
CA GLY A 73 7.42 4.54 24.95
C GLY A 73 7.74 3.05 25.08
N PHE A 74 8.13 2.59 26.27
CA PHE A 74 8.35 1.16 26.54
C PHE A 74 7.07 0.34 26.41
N LEU A 75 5.94 0.82 26.94
CA LEU A 75 4.66 0.12 26.81
C LEU A 75 4.20 0.01 25.34
N MET A 76 4.38 1.07 24.56
CA MET A 76 4.13 1.02 23.11
C MET A 76 5.03 -0.02 22.44
N PHE A 77 6.34 -0.01 22.72
CA PHE A 77 7.27 -0.98 22.15
C PHE A 77 6.92 -2.42 22.58
N ALA A 78 6.68 -2.66 23.87
CA ALA A 78 6.29 -3.97 24.38
C ALA A 78 4.96 -4.46 23.79
N SER A 79 4.00 -3.56 23.52
CA SER A 79 2.75 -3.94 22.85
C SER A 79 2.93 -4.38 21.39
N MET A 80 4.02 -3.99 20.72
CA MET A 80 4.34 -4.46 19.37
C MET A 80 4.93 -5.88 19.36
N PHE A 81 5.33 -6.41 20.51
CA PHE A 81 5.95 -7.74 20.64
C PHE A 81 5.27 -8.59 21.73
N GLY A 82 4.08 -8.18 22.16
CA GLY A 82 3.28 -8.88 23.17
C GLY A 82 2.70 -10.20 22.64
N PRO A 83 2.24 -11.10 23.53
CA PRO A 83 1.64 -12.36 23.11
C PRO A 83 0.42 -12.13 22.21
N SER A 84 0.30 -13.05 21.25
CA SER A 84 -0.77 -13.20 20.25
C SER A 84 -2.16 -12.81 20.76
N GLU A 85 -2.87 -11.97 19.99
CA GLU A 85 -4.24 -11.57 20.34
C GLU A 85 -5.28 -12.66 20.00
N ASP A 86 -5.03 -13.48 18.97
CA ASP A 86 -5.98 -14.50 18.50
C ASP A 86 -5.63 -15.95 18.90
N GLY A 87 -4.37 -16.21 19.29
CA GLY A 87 -3.84 -17.53 19.65
C GLY A 87 -3.78 -18.53 18.50
N PHE A 88 -3.95 -18.08 17.24
CA PHE A 88 -4.17 -18.97 16.09
C PHE A 88 -2.99 -19.92 15.86
N ALA A 89 -1.77 -19.37 15.91
CA ALA A 89 -0.54 -20.12 15.61
C ALA A 89 0.03 -20.88 16.83
N ASP A 90 -0.54 -20.71 18.03
CA ASP A 90 0.07 -21.16 19.30
C ASP A 90 0.21 -22.68 19.41
N ASN A 91 -0.64 -23.42 18.71
CA ASN A 91 -0.68 -24.88 18.74
C ASN A 91 -0.44 -25.48 17.36
N LEU A 92 0.08 -24.70 16.41
CA LEU A 92 0.47 -25.20 15.10
C LEU A 92 1.92 -25.66 15.15
N THR A 93 2.21 -26.74 14.43
CA THR A 93 3.56 -27.24 14.24
C THR A 93 3.84 -27.24 12.75
N ILE A 94 5.04 -26.84 12.37
CA ILE A 94 5.49 -26.93 10.99
C ILE A 94 5.91 -28.39 10.76
N PRO A 95 5.29 -29.12 9.82
CA PRO A 95 5.70 -30.49 9.53
C PRO A 95 7.11 -30.54 8.93
N ASP A 96 7.94 -31.47 9.39
CA ASP A 96 9.33 -31.61 8.93
C ASP A 96 9.46 -32.40 7.61
N ASP A 97 8.38 -33.02 7.14
CA ASP A 97 8.34 -33.95 6.00
C ASP A 97 7.85 -33.34 4.68
N ILE A 98 7.66 -32.02 4.65
CA ILE A 98 7.17 -31.29 3.47
C ILE A 98 8.17 -30.23 3.01
N GLU A 99 8.21 -29.98 1.71
CA GLU A 99 9.01 -28.88 1.15
C GLU A 99 8.29 -27.54 1.45
N ILE A 100 8.98 -26.67 2.18
CA ILE A 100 8.47 -25.36 2.59
C ILE A 100 9.40 -24.29 2.04
N ALA A 101 8.85 -23.40 1.23
CA ALA A 101 9.58 -22.23 0.75
C ALA A 101 9.52 -21.08 1.76
N GLU A 102 10.54 -20.24 1.74
CA GLU A 102 10.53 -18.95 2.44
C GLU A 102 10.09 -17.86 1.46
N PRO A 103 9.28 -16.87 1.88
CA PRO A 103 9.02 -15.68 1.07
C PRO A 103 10.32 -14.91 0.79
N ASP A 104 10.49 -14.43 -0.44
CA ASP A 104 11.66 -13.66 -0.85
C ASP A 104 11.60 -12.22 -0.32
N GLN A 105 12.74 -11.53 -0.24
CA GLN A 105 12.72 -10.10 0.04
C GLN A 105 12.16 -9.29 -1.15
N ASP A 106 11.24 -8.37 -0.87
CA ASP A 106 10.80 -7.41 -1.87
C ASP A 106 11.89 -6.35 -2.12
N SER A 107 12.57 -6.44 -3.26
CA SER A 107 13.59 -5.46 -3.66
C SER A 107 13.04 -4.03 -3.85
N THR A 108 11.72 -3.90 -4.06
CA THR A 108 11.06 -2.59 -4.21
C THR A 108 10.61 -1.98 -2.88
N ASP A 109 10.81 -2.67 -1.76
CA ASP A 109 10.54 -2.13 -0.43
C ASP A 109 11.47 -0.93 -0.16
N PRO A 110 10.94 0.26 0.24
CA PRO A 110 11.74 1.42 0.60
C PRO A 110 12.81 1.15 1.65
N TRP A 111 12.60 0.13 2.49
CA TRP A 111 13.50 -0.23 3.58
C TRP A 111 14.47 -1.35 3.20
N SER A 112 14.39 -1.85 1.96
CA SER A 112 15.35 -2.81 1.43
C SER A 112 16.74 -2.18 1.29
N ALA A 113 17.77 -2.87 1.79
CA ALA A 113 19.16 -2.45 1.67
C ALA A 113 19.66 -2.39 0.21
N ASN A 114 19.02 -3.16 -0.69
CA ASN A 114 19.40 -3.29 -2.09
C ASN A 114 18.33 -2.66 -3.00
N LYS A 115 18.14 -1.35 -2.89
CA LYS A 115 17.18 -0.63 -3.74
C LYS A 115 17.63 -0.70 -5.21
N PRO A 116 16.83 -1.27 -6.13
CA PRO A 116 17.18 -1.33 -7.54
C PRO A 116 17.39 0.09 -8.10
N MET A 117 18.50 0.29 -8.81
CA MET A 117 18.77 1.54 -9.51
C MET A 117 17.94 1.60 -10.79
N GLY A 118 17.33 2.76 -11.04
CA GLY A 118 16.52 3.00 -12.23
C GLY A 118 15.09 3.42 -11.86
N SER A 119 14.55 4.34 -12.66
CA SER A 119 13.19 4.87 -12.58
C SER A 119 12.56 4.79 -13.96
N ASP A 120 11.23 4.67 -13.99
CA ASP A 120 10.51 4.87 -15.24
C ASP A 120 10.36 6.37 -15.58
N GLY A 121 10.01 6.65 -16.84
CA GLY A 121 9.88 8.03 -17.32
C GLY A 121 8.79 8.84 -16.63
N PHE A 122 7.71 8.18 -16.16
CA PHE A 122 6.63 8.84 -15.42
C PHE A 122 7.10 9.25 -14.02
N GLN A 123 7.76 8.33 -13.31
CA GLN A 123 8.40 8.59 -12.02
C GLN A 123 9.40 9.75 -12.12
N ASP A 124 10.25 9.76 -13.15
CA ASP A 124 11.21 10.84 -13.39
C ASP A 124 10.53 12.18 -13.63
N ALA A 125 9.45 12.21 -14.41
CA ALA A 125 8.73 13.43 -14.70
C ALA A 125 8.05 14.01 -13.46
N VAL A 126 7.48 13.16 -12.58
CA VAL A 126 6.90 13.60 -11.32
C VAL A 126 7.99 14.12 -10.36
N ARG A 127 9.10 13.40 -10.22
CA ARG A 127 10.24 13.85 -9.40
C ARG A 127 10.81 15.18 -9.90
N LYS A 128 11.01 15.33 -11.21
CA LYS A 128 11.46 16.60 -11.83
C LYS A 128 10.48 17.74 -11.55
N ALA A 129 9.17 17.49 -11.64
CA ALA A 129 8.18 18.50 -11.30
C ALA A 129 8.31 18.96 -9.83
N LEU A 130 8.52 18.02 -8.91
CA LEU A 130 8.66 18.31 -7.47
C LEU A 130 9.93 19.10 -7.09
N ILE A 131 11.00 19.06 -7.91
CA ILE A 131 12.23 19.83 -7.67
C ILE A 131 12.06 21.33 -7.93
N VAL A 132 11.18 21.71 -8.86
CA VAL A 132 10.95 23.12 -9.21
C VAL A 132 10.35 23.86 -8.00
N GLN A 133 10.64 25.14 -7.79
CA GLN A 133 9.97 25.86 -6.71
C GLN A 133 8.46 26.00 -7.01
N GLY A 134 7.60 25.82 -6.00
CA GLY A 134 6.16 25.98 -6.17
C GLY A 134 5.73 27.41 -6.39
N ASP A 135 4.59 27.58 -7.04
CA ASP A 135 3.91 28.86 -7.19
C ASP A 135 2.48 28.77 -6.65
N ASN A 136 1.67 29.81 -6.85
CA ASN A 136 0.28 29.83 -6.39
C ASN A 136 -0.72 29.50 -7.52
N THR A 137 -0.26 28.96 -8.64
CA THR A 137 -1.06 28.71 -9.84
C THR A 137 -1.78 27.37 -9.74
N ILE A 138 -2.93 27.38 -9.08
CA ILE A 138 -3.73 26.18 -8.76
C ILE A 138 -4.29 25.49 -10.03
N GLU A 139 -4.48 26.25 -11.11
CA GLU A 139 -5.11 25.76 -12.32
C GLU A 139 -4.24 24.75 -13.07
N PHE A 140 -4.89 23.79 -13.74
CA PHE A 140 -4.25 22.89 -14.69
C PHE A 140 -5.14 22.71 -15.93
N THR A 141 -4.55 22.32 -17.06
CA THR A 141 -5.31 22.03 -18.28
C THR A 141 -5.47 20.51 -18.41
N PRO A 142 -6.71 19.96 -18.41
CA PRO A 142 -6.97 18.53 -18.52
C PRO A 142 -6.92 18.05 -19.98
N ALA A 143 -5.90 18.43 -20.75
CA ALA A 143 -5.79 18.08 -22.16
C ALA A 143 -5.09 16.73 -22.34
N MET A 144 -5.86 15.70 -22.71
CA MET A 144 -5.37 14.35 -23.03
C MET A 144 -6.09 13.79 -24.27
N PRO A 145 -6.06 14.50 -25.42
CA PRO A 145 -6.77 14.08 -26.62
C PRO A 145 -6.31 12.72 -27.16
N SER A 146 -5.05 12.34 -26.94
CA SER A 146 -4.52 11.06 -27.38
C SER A 146 -5.03 9.91 -26.51
N LEU A 147 -5.14 10.09 -25.19
CA LEU A 147 -5.79 9.10 -24.32
C LEU A 147 -7.27 8.93 -24.70
N ARG A 148 -7.99 10.04 -24.94
CA ARG A 148 -9.37 9.97 -25.42
C ARG A 148 -9.47 9.12 -26.67
N LYS A 149 -8.73 9.46 -27.73
CA LYS A 149 -8.71 8.71 -29.01
C LYS A 149 -8.31 7.25 -28.83
N ALA A 150 -7.29 6.96 -28.03
CA ALA A 150 -6.89 5.58 -27.74
C ALA A 150 -8.04 4.78 -27.12
N SER A 151 -8.73 5.38 -26.15
CA SER A 151 -9.84 4.73 -25.43
C SER A 151 -11.15 4.66 -26.20
N THR A 152 -11.37 5.50 -27.22
CA THR A 152 -12.62 5.51 -28.02
C THR A 152 -12.47 4.84 -29.37
N ASP A 153 -11.36 5.10 -30.07
CA ASP A 153 -11.17 4.71 -31.47
C ASP A 153 -10.42 3.36 -31.56
N HIS A 154 -9.68 3.01 -30.49
CA HIS A 154 -8.82 1.82 -30.41
C HIS A 154 -9.09 0.98 -29.16
N VAL A 155 -10.36 0.91 -28.73
CA VAL A 155 -10.81 0.32 -27.44
C VAL A 155 -10.13 -1.01 -27.13
N LYS A 156 -10.14 -1.97 -28.08
CA LYS A 156 -9.60 -3.31 -27.88
C LYS A 156 -8.09 -3.28 -27.60
N THR A 157 -7.32 -2.67 -28.50
CA THR A 157 -5.85 -2.57 -28.37
C THR A 157 -5.43 -1.70 -27.19
N PHE A 158 -6.21 -0.69 -26.83
CA PHE A 158 -5.99 0.12 -25.63
C PHE A 158 -6.11 -0.74 -24.37
N LEU A 159 -7.19 -1.52 -24.23
CA LEU A 159 -7.36 -2.43 -23.10
C LEU A 159 -6.24 -3.50 -23.05
N GLU A 160 -5.91 -4.11 -24.19
CA GLU A 160 -4.81 -5.07 -24.27
C GLU A 160 -3.46 -4.45 -23.87
N TYR A 161 -3.20 -3.20 -24.24
CA TYR A 161 -2.00 -2.47 -23.86
C TYR A 161 -1.94 -2.22 -22.36
N VAL A 162 -3.03 -1.72 -21.77
CA VAL A 162 -3.11 -1.43 -20.33
C VAL A 162 -2.97 -2.71 -19.50
N GLU A 163 -3.57 -3.82 -19.92
CA GLU A 163 -3.43 -5.13 -19.25
C GLU A 163 -2.03 -5.75 -19.43
N ALA A 164 -1.37 -5.51 -20.57
CA ALA A 164 -0.03 -6.05 -20.84
C ALA A 164 1.10 -5.22 -20.24
N SER A 165 0.87 -3.93 -19.95
CA SER A 165 1.92 -3.03 -19.47
C SER A 165 2.21 -3.24 -17.99
N PRO A 166 3.47 -3.51 -17.59
CA PRO A 166 3.87 -3.54 -16.18
C PRO A 166 3.60 -2.23 -15.42
N ASP A 167 3.47 -1.11 -16.14
CA ASP A 167 3.27 0.22 -15.55
C ASP A 167 1.85 0.42 -15.01
N TRP A 168 0.92 -0.49 -15.35
CA TRP A 168 -0.47 -0.44 -14.95
C TRP A 168 -0.82 -1.68 -14.12
N HIS A 169 -1.48 -1.49 -12.97
CA HIS A 169 -2.12 -2.58 -12.24
C HIS A 169 -3.60 -2.59 -12.57
N VAL A 170 -4.03 -3.56 -13.37
CA VAL A 170 -5.44 -3.74 -13.70
C VAL A 170 -6.12 -4.65 -12.68
N PHE A 171 -7.13 -4.14 -11.99
CA PHE A 171 -7.85 -4.84 -10.94
C PHE A 171 -9.36 -4.63 -11.07
N ILE A 172 -10.13 -5.50 -10.40
CA ILE A 172 -11.60 -5.46 -10.39
C ILE A 172 -12.07 -5.15 -8.98
N GLU A 173 -12.85 -4.08 -8.83
CA GLU A 173 -13.44 -3.68 -7.56
C GLU A 173 -14.94 -3.44 -7.78
N ARG A 174 -15.79 -4.11 -6.99
CA ARG A 174 -17.26 -4.01 -7.10
C ARG A 174 -17.78 -4.25 -8.54
N GLY A 175 -17.16 -5.20 -9.24
CA GLY A 175 -17.52 -5.57 -10.61
C GLY A 175 -17.07 -4.58 -11.70
N ASN A 176 -16.29 -3.56 -11.37
CA ASN A 176 -15.78 -2.59 -12.35
C ASN A 176 -14.25 -2.69 -12.46
N ARG A 177 -13.73 -2.46 -13.66
CA ARG A 177 -12.31 -2.51 -13.99
C ARG A 177 -11.65 -1.15 -13.79
N PHE A 178 -10.48 -1.20 -13.18
CA PHE A 178 -9.64 -0.05 -12.92
C PHE A 178 -8.19 -0.39 -13.28
N ALA A 179 -7.41 0.61 -13.66
CA ALA A 179 -5.97 0.48 -13.84
C ALA A 179 -5.24 1.56 -13.04
N SER A 180 -4.52 1.18 -11.98
CA SER A 180 -3.71 2.14 -11.22
C SER A 180 -2.31 2.25 -11.81
N ARG A 181 -1.79 3.47 -11.89
CA ARG A 181 -0.43 3.72 -12.34
C ARG A 181 0.56 3.24 -11.28
N ARG A 182 1.57 2.48 -11.69
CA ARG A 182 2.66 2.00 -10.84
C ARG A 182 3.94 2.78 -11.12
N TRP A 183 4.79 2.89 -10.09
CA TRP A 183 6.18 3.32 -10.24
C TRP A 183 7.08 2.10 -10.35
N SER A 184 8.07 2.18 -11.22
CA SER A 184 9.06 1.14 -11.47
C SER A 184 10.38 1.48 -10.81
N TYR A 185 10.90 0.57 -10.00
CA TYR A 185 12.21 0.68 -9.34
C TYR A 185 13.12 -0.39 -9.91
N GLY A 186 14.11 0.01 -10.72
CA GLY A 186 14.97 -0.92 -11.47
C GLY A 186 14.20 -1.86 -12.40
N GLY A 187 13.09 -1.39 -12.96
CA GLY A 187 12.23 -2.18 -13.83
C GLY A 187 11.16 -2.99 -13.10
N GLU A 188 11.20 -3.09 -11.77
CA GLU A 188 10.22 -3.81 -10.95
C GLU A 188 9.08 -2.88 -10.52
N PRO A 189 7.81 -3.17 -10.88
CA PRO A 189 6.69 -2.33 -10.49
C PRO A 189 6.42 -2.46 -8.99
N ARG A 190 6.11 -1.33 -8.34
CA ARG A 190 5.72 -1.32 -6.94
C ARG A 190 4.20 -1.25 -6.81
N ASP A 191 3.63 -2.17 -6.03
CA ASP A 191 2.18 -2.26 -5.79
C ASP A 191 1.87 -2.03 -4.31
N THR A 192 1.90 -0.76 -3.89
CA THR A 192 1.52 -0.38 -2.52
C THR A 192 0.22 0.41 -2.53
N LEU A 193 -0.66 0.11 -1.57
CA LEU A 193 -1.82 0.94 -1.21
C LEU A 193 -2.70 1.34 -2.41
N HIS A 194 -3.11 0.41 -3.28
CA HIS A 194 -4.00 0.72 -4.41
C HIS A 194 -3.42 1.77 -5.38
N GLY A 195 -2.11 1.75 -5.61
CA GLY A 195 -1.43 2.67 -6.53
C GLY A 195 -1.15 4.06 -5.96
N TYR A 196 -1.27 4.24 -4.63
CA TYR A 196 -0.72 5.45 -4.01
C TYR A 196 0.80 5.42 -4.07
N ILE A 197 1.35 6.53 -4.52
CA ILE A 197 2.77 6.84 -4.50
C ILE A 197 2.98 7.98 -3.52
N SER A 198 3.94 7.83 -2.61
CA SER A 198 4.25 8.85 -1.63
C SER A 198 5.74 8.94 -1.35
N GLU A 199 6.21 10.16 -1.14
CA GLU A 199 7.52 10.47 -0.57
C GLU A 199 7.28 11.49 0.53
N PHE A 200 7.67 11.18 1.76
CA PHE A 200 7.47 12.06 2.93
C PHE A 200 8.81 12.51 3.53
N GLY A 201 9.90 12.41 2.76
CA GLY A 201 11.22 12.91 3.16
C GLY A 201 11.31 14.44 3.12
N ASP A 202 12.39 14.97 3.68
CA ASP A 202 12.55 16.41 3.97
C ASP A 202 12.53 17.33 2.73
N SER A 203 12.90 16.82 1.54
CA SER A 203 13.03 17.62 0.32
C SER A 203 11.81 17.61 -0.60
N SER A 204 10.90 16.63 -0.48
CA SER A 204 9.69 16.56 -1.32
C SER A 204 8.59 15.75 -0.64
N ARG A 205 7.73 16.44 0.12
CA ARG A 205 6.54 15.83 0.76
C ARG A 205 5.37 15.82 -0.21
N PHE A 206 5.01 14.64 -0.71
CA PHE A 206 3.84 14.47 -1.58
C PHE A 206 3.22 13.07 -1.46
N GLN A 207 1.96 12.99 -1.87
CA GLN A 207 1.28 11.73 -2.15
C GLN A 207 0.43 11.92 -3.41
N THR A 208 0.42 10.94 -4.30
CA THR A 208 -0.39 10.98 -5.52
C THR A 208 -0.93 9.61 -5.87
N ARG A 209 -2.00 9.58 -6.66
CA ARG A 209 -2.47 8.39 -7.36
C ARG A 209 -3.03 8.82 -8.71
N CYS A 210 -2.71 8.05 -9.74
CA CYS A 210 -3.36 8.10 -11.04
C CYS A 210 -4.09 6.79 -11.29
N LEU A 211 -5.38 6.86 -11.64
CA LEU A 211 -6.24 5.72 -11.89
C LEU A 211 -7.00 5.92 -13.21
N LEU A 212 -6.98 4.92 -14.08
CA LEU A 212 -7.91 4.82 -15.20
C LEU A 212 -9.14 4.03 -14.73
N CYS A 213 -10.29 4.67 -14.74
CA CYS A 213 -11.58 4.06 -14.51
C CYS A 213 -12.11 3.51 -15.85
N LEU A 214 -11.70 2.27 -16.17
CA LEU A 214 -11.91 1.67 -17.49
C LEU A 214 -13.39 1.48 -17.84
N ASP A 215 -14.23 1.26 -16.81
CA ASP A 215 -15.69 1.13 -16.97
C ASP A 215 -16.46 2.42 -16.63
N ARG A 216 -15.77 3.56 -16.52
CA ARG A 216 -16.35 4.88 -16.20
C ARG A 216 -17.21 4.86 -14.93
N LYS A 217 -16.68 4.21 -13.90
CA LYS A 217 -17.19 4.27 -12.53
C LYS A 217 -16.14 4.88 -11.64
N GLN A 218 -16.58 5.63 -10.64
CA GLN A 218 -15.68 6.12 -9.61
C GLN A 218 -15.26 4.95 -8.70
N TRP A 219 -13.95 4.82 -8.48
CA TRP A 219 -13.42 3.78 -7.61
C TRP A 219 -13.64 4.09 -6.14
N SER A 220 -13.29 5.31 -5.73
CA SER A 220 -13.24 5.69 -4.33
C SER A 220 -14.60 6.15 -3.79
N ARG A 221 -14.79 6.13 -2.47
CA ARG A 221 -15.96 6.72 -1.81
C ARG A 221 -15.84 8.23 -1.56
N TYR A 222 -14.71 8.84 -1.91
CA TYR A 222 -14.41 10.23 -1.58
C TYR A 222 -15.06 11.17 -2.59
N SER A 223 -15.31 12.41 -2.20
CA SER A 223 -15.75 13.43 -3.15
C SER A 223 -14.67 13.66 -4.21
N VAL A 224 -15.07 13.73 -5.47
CA VAL A 224 -14.21 14.05 -6.61
C VAL A 224 -14.86 15.14 -7.44
N GLN A 225 -14.05 16.06 -7.96
CA GLN A 225 -14.52 17.07 -8.89
C GLN A 225 -14.48 16.48 -10.31
N HIS A 226 -15.64 16.42 -10.96
CA HIS A 226 -15.73 16.01 -12.36
C HIS A 226 -15.35 17.17 -13.28
N VAL A 227 -14.45 16.90 -14.22
CA VAL A 227 -14.04 17.85 -15.26
C VAL A 227 -14.01 17.16 -16.62
N GLN A 228 -14.34 17.91 -17.67
CA GLN A 228 -14.23 17.40 -19.04
C GLN A 228 -12.79 17.55 -19.53
N GLU A 229 -12.31 16.56 -20.29
CA GLU A 229 -11.06 16.69 -21.04
C GLU A 229 -11.17 17.87 -22.02
N GLY A 230 -10.13 18.70 -22.09
CA GLY A 230 -10.12 19.85 -23.00
C GLY A 230 -8.95 20.81 -22.76
N THR A 231 -8.90 21.84 -23.61
CA THR A 231 -7.83 22.86 -23.62
C THR A 231 -8.06 24.02 -22.66
N THR A 232 -9.23 24.08 -22.02
CA THR A 232 -9.56 25.14 -21.06
C THR A 232 -8.98 24.80 -19.69
N PRO A 233 -8.20 25.69 -19.06
CA PRO A 233 -7.73 25.49 -17.70
C PRO A 233 -8.89 25.34 -16.72
N VAL A 234 -8.72 24.45 -15.74
CA VAL A 234 -9.68 24.24 -14.66
C VAL A 234 -9.00 24.49 -13.32
N LYS A 235 -9.76 25.07 -12.39
CA LYS A 235 -9.34 25.23 -11.01
C LYS A 235 -9.85 24.06 -10.17
N PRO A 236 -8.97 23.21 -9.63
CA PRO A 236 -9.40 22.08 -8.83
C PRO A 236 -10.02 22.51 -7.50
N ASP A 237 -10.98 21.73 -7.01
CA ASP A 237 -11.46 21.87 -5.64
C ASP A 237 -10.35 21.47 -4.66
N MET A 238 -9.96 22.42 -3.82
CA MET A 238 -8.84 22.29 -2.91
C MET A 238 -9.31 21.99 -1.49
N SER A 239 -8.62 21.06 -0.83
CA SER A 239 -8.78 20.76 0.59
C SER A 239 -7.42 20.58 1.26
N MET A 240 -7.40 20.23 2.55
CA MET A 240 -6.18 19.90 3.29
C MET A 240 -6.24 18.47 3.78
N GLY A 241 -5.18 17.70 3.50
CA GLY A 241 -5.02 16.32 3.97
C GLY A 241 -3.56 16.06 4.30
N ASN A 242 -3.27 15.39 5.42
CA ASN A 242 -1.90 15.15 5.90
C ASN A 242 -1.03 16.42 6.03
N GLN A 243 -1.66 17.57 6.34
CA GLN A 243 -1.03 18.90 6.36
C GLN A 243 -0.49 19.35 4.99
N LEU A 244 -0.97 18.77 3.90
CA LEU A 244 -0.63 19.11 2.52
C LEU A 244 -1.87 19.60 1.77
N HIS A 245 -1.66 20.37 0.70
CA HIS A 245 -2.72 20.80 -0.19
C HIS A 245 -3.21 19.60 -1.00
N GLU A 246 -4.48 19.26 -0.84
CA GLU A 246 -5.13 18.10 -1.46
C GLU A 246 -6.08 18.53 -2.58
N SER A 247 -6.10 17.74 -3.66
CA SER A 247 -7.11 17.81 -4.72
C SER A 247 -7.45 16.42 -5.25
N ARG A 248 -8.69 16.23 -5.70
CA ARG A 248 -9.18 15.01 -6.35
C ARG A 248 -10.01 15.37 -7.57
N VAL A 249 -9.49 15.06 -8.74
CA VAL A 249 -10.15 15.36 -10.01
C VAL A 249 -10.44 14.07 -10.76
N MET A 250 -11.62 14.00 -11.36
CA MET A 250 -12.06 12.95 -12.27
C MET A 250 -12.20 13.57 -13.66
N ILE A 251 -11.26 13.28 -14.55
CA ILE A 251 -11.21 13.83 -15.91
C ILE A 251 -11.91 12.86 -16.86
N GLU A 252 -12.97 13.33 -17.51
CA GLU A 252 -13.74 12.51 -18.46
C GLU A 252 -13.05 12.50 -19.84
N CYS A 253 -12.40 11.39 -20.18
CA CYS A 253 -11.60 11.21 -21.39
C CYS A 253 -12.29 10.29 -22.41
N GLY A 254 -13.58 10.51 -22.66
CA GLY A 254 -14.36 9.71 -23.62
C GLY A 254 -14.62 8.28 -23.14
N GLY A 255 -13.79 7.33 -23.59
CA GLY A 255 -13.94 5.90 -23.31
C GLY A 255 -13.59 5.52 -21.87
N VAL A 256 -12.80 6.34 -21.19
CA VAL A 256 -12.39 6.15 -19.79
C VAL A 256 -12.53 7.44 -18.98
N TRP A 257 -12.55 7.31 -17.65
CA TRP A 257 -12.30 8.45 -16.76
C TRP A 257 -10.91 8.31 -16.13
N VAL A 258 -10.27 9.44 -15.83
CA VAL A 258 -8.96 9.49 -15.16
C VAL A 258 -9.13 10.14 -13.81
N GLU A 259 -8.97 9.37 -12.74
CA GLU A 259 -8.89 9.93 -11.39
C GLU A 259 -7.44 10.32 -11.09
N ILE A 260 -7.23 11.57 -10.71
CA ILE A 260 -5.94 12.06 -10.18
C ILE A 260 -6.16 12.59 -8.77
N PHE A 261 -5.46 11.99 -7.84
CA PHE A 261 -5.31 12.47 -6.47
C PHE A 261 -3.93 13.10 -6.32
N GLU A 262 -3.85 14.27 -5.71
CA GLU A 262 -2.59 14.92 -5.35
C GLU A 262 -2.68 15.56 -3.97
N GLN A 263 -1.74 15.21 -3.11
CA GLN A 263 -1.32 15.95 -1.93
C GLN A 263 0.11 16.43 -2.14
N SER A 264 0.35 17.72 -2.06
CA SER A 264 1.70 18.30 -2.20
C SER A 264 1.83 19.57 -1.35
N GLY A 265 3.08 19.96 -1.06
CA GLY A 265 3.37 21.08 -0.17
C GLY A 265 2.92 22.46 -0.69
N SER A 266 2.64 22.58 -1.98
CA SER A 266 2.27 23.85 -2.61
C SER A 266 1.02 23.64 -3.51
N PRO A 267 0.19 24.68 -3.71
CA PRO A 267 -1.15 24.51 -4.26
C PRO A 267 -1.19 24.34 -5.79
N GLU A 268 -0.09 24.52 -6.51
CA GLU A 268 0.00 24.61 -7.97
C GLU A 268 -0.26 23.33 -8.77
N ARG A 269 -0.51 22.20 -8.09
CA ARG A 269 -0.90 20.93 -8.70
C ARG A 269 0.10 20.40 -9.74
N ARG A 270 1.38 20.59 -9.46
CA ARG A 270 2.47 20.17 -10.37
C ARG A 270 2.46 18.68 -10.67
N VAL A 271 2.03 17.83 -9.73
CA VAL A 271 2.02 16.39 -9.92
C VAL A 271 0.88 16.02 -10.84
N THR A 272 -0.27 16.67 -10.69
CA THR A 272 -1.41 16.59 -11.60
C THR A 272 -1.02 17.04 -13.01
N LYS A 273 -0.38 18.21 -13.16
CA LYS A 273 0.13 18.72 -14.44
C LYS A 273 1.08 17.74 -15.11
N SER A 274 2.06 17.21 -14.36
CA SER A 274 3.01 16.21 -14.84
C SER A 274 2.32 14.91 -15.23
N THR A 275 1.34 14.47 -14.45
CA THR A 275 0.57 13.25 -14.72
C THR A 275 -0.21 13.37 -16.02
N VAL A 276 -0.95 14.46 -16.21
CA VAL A 276 -1.70 14.75 -17.45
C VAL A 276 -0.78 14.76 -18.66
N ALA A 277 0.35 15.46 -18.58
CA ALA A 277 1.31 15.55 -19.69
C ALA A 277 1.92 14.17 -20.04
N ASN A 278 2.20 13.33 -19.05
CA ASN A 278 2.74 11.99 -19.30
C ASN A 278 1.71 11.03 -19.86
N LEU A 279 0.46 11.08 -19.40
CA LEU A 279 -0.61 10.30 -19.99
C LEU A 279 -0.82 10.69 -21.45
N GLU A 280 -0.89 11.99 -21.74
CA GLU A 280 -1.00 12.45 -23.12
C GLU A 280 0.18 11.96 -23.97
N LYS A 281 1.41 12.06 -23.48
CA LYS A 281 2.59 11.56 -24.19
C LYS A 281 2.54 10.05 -24.41
N GLU A 282 2.22 9.26 -23.39
CA GLU A 282 2.14 7.79 -23.47
C GLU A 282 1.14 7.37 -24.54
N PHE A 283 -0.06 7.96 -24.52
CA PHE A 283 -1.10 7.59 -25.48
C PHE A 283 -0.89 8.23 -26.86
N PHE A 284 -0.19 9.37 -26.96
CA PHE A 284 0.29 9.90 -28.23
C PHE A 284 1.26 8.92 -28.91
N ASP A 285 2.20 8.37 -28.14
CA ASP A 285 3.15 7.36 -28.64
C ASP A 285 2.43 6.04 -28.99
N PHE A 286 1.44 5.61 -28.19
CA PHE A 286 0.58 4.46 -28.50
C PHE A 286 -0.13 4.62 -29.85
N LEU A 287 -0.73 5.79 -30.12
CA LEU A 287 -1.49 6.05 -31.34
C LEU A 287 -0.65 6.02 -32.62
N LYS A 288 0.68 6.11 -32.53
CA LYS A 288 1.56 5.94 -33.70
C LYS A 288 1.47 4.53 -34.28
N SER A 289 1.32 3.52 -33.42
CA SER A 289 1.13 2.12 -33.81
C SER A 289 0.60 1.29 -32.62
N PRO A 290 -0.73 1.20 -32.44
CA PRO A 290 -1.35 0.54 -31.28
C PRO A 290 -0.88 -0.91 -31.08
N GLU A 291 -0.77 -1.69 -32.16
CA GLU A 291 -0.42 -3.10 -32.17
C GLU A 291 1.06 -3.31 -31.82
N ALA A 292 1.93 -2.42 -32.30
CA ALA A 292 3.33 -2.42 -31.90
C ALA A 292 3.48 -2.04 -30.42
N ALA A 293 2.67 -1.10 -29.92
CA ALA A 293 2.65 -0.73 -28.51
C ALA A 293 2.20 -1.89 -27.61
N VAL A 294 1.14 -2.63 -27.99
CA VAL A 294 0.71 -3.86 -27.30
C VAL A 294 1.83 -4.91 -27.31
N THR A 295 2.48 -5.10 -28.46
CA THR A 295 3.60 -6.06 -28.60
C THR A 295 4.77 -5.68 -27.68
N ALA A 296 5.12 -4.40 -27.60
CA ALA A 296 6.16 -3.88 -26.72
C ALA A 296 5.79 -4.03 -25.24
N ALA A 297 4.53 -3.77 -24.86
CA ALA A 297 4.03 -3.97 -23.51
C ALA A 297 4.11 -5.46 -23.11
N ARG A 298 3.63 -6.38 -23.96
CA ARG A 298 3.75 -7.84 -23.74
C ARG A 298 5.20 -8.28 -23.61
N LYS A 299 6.11 -7.71 -24.41
CA LYS A 299 7.55 -8.00 -24.28
C LYS A 299 8.08 -7.63 -22.89
N ARG A 300 7.78 -6.42 -22.40
CA ARG A 300 8.16 -5.99 -21.05
C ARG A 300 7.54 -6.86 -19.97
N SER A 301 6.29 -7.32 -20.15
CA SER A 301 5.66 -8.26 -19.22
C SER A 301 6.33 -9.64 -19.21
N ARG A 302 6.80 -10.16 -20.35
CA ARG A 302 7.60 -11.41 -20.41
C ARG A 302 8.96 -11.26 -19.74
N GLU A 303 9.62 -10.11 -19.93
CA GLU A 303 10.88 -9.78 -19.24
C GLU A 303 10.66 -9.73 -17.73
N LEU A 304 9.58 -9.10 -17.27
CA LEU A 304 9.16 -9.10 -15.87
C LEU A 304 8.88 -10.52 -15.36
N ALA A 305 8.17 -11.35 -16.13
CA ALA A 305 7.90 -12.75 -15.79
C ALA A 305 9.19 -13.53 -15.56
N SER A 306 10.22 -13.29 -16.37
CA SER A 306 11.52 -13.96 -16.27
C SER A 306 12.22 -13.61 -14.96
N ARG A 307 12.16 -12.34 -14.53
CA ARG A 307 12.67 -11.92 -13.22
C ARG A 307 11.84 -12.46 -12.06
N HIS A 308 10.52 -12.49 -12.22
CA HIS A 308 9.60 -13.02 -11.22
C HIS A 308 9.68 -14.53 -11.03
N ALA A 309 10.12 -15.30 -12.03
CA ALA A 309 10.21 -16.75 -11.95
C ALA A 309 11.23 -17.24 -10.91
N GLY A 310 12.24 -16.42 -10.57
CA GLY A 310 13.33 -16.82 -9.68
C GLY A 310 14.17 -17.95 -10.26
N ASP A 311 15.05 -18.52 -9.42
CA ASP A 311 15.98 -19.57 -9.84
C ASP A 311 15.31 -20.93 -10.05
N ASP A 312 14.19 -21.18 -9.35
CA ASP A 312 13.43 -22.43 -9.41
C ASP A 312 12.35 -22.44 -10.53
N GLY A 313 12.13 -21.30 -11.19
CA GLY A 313 11.19 -21.18 -12.29
C GLY A 313 9.72 -21.35 -11.90
N HIS A 314 9.37 -21.24 -10.61
CA HIS A 314 8.00 -21.45 -10.14
C HIS A 314 7.02 -20.41 -10.73
N PRO A 315 5.74 -20.77 -10.96
CA PRO A 315 4.76 -19.86 -11.56
C PRO A 315 4.40 -18.64 -10.69
N PHE A 316 4.71 -18.70 -9.39
CA PHE A 316 4.54 -17.59 -8.47
C PHE A 316 5.52 -17.71 -7.28
N ARG A 317 5.80 -16.58 -6.65
CA ARG A 317 6.56 -16.48 -5.39
C ARG A 317 5.91 -15.48 -4.47
N LEU A 318 6.12 -15.65 -3.17
CA LEU A 318 5.72 -14.65 -2.17
C LEU A 318 6.90 -13.74 -1.86
N LEU A 319 6.59 -12.49 -1.59
CA LEU A 319 7.54 -11.48 -1.15
C LEU A 319 7.20 -11.03 0.27
N THR A 320 8.18 -10.84 1.13
CA THR A 320 8.00 -10.20 2.44
C THR A 320 7.68 -8.72 2.25
N GLY A 321 6.65 -8.23 2.93
CA GLY A 321 6.39 -6.79 3.05
C GLY A 321 7.13 -6.15 4.22
N MET A 322 6.83 -4.87 4.45
CA MET A 322 7.43 -4.01 5.49
C MET A 322 7.33 -4.61 6.90
N GLN A 323 6.34 -5.47 7.15
CA GLN A 323 6.04 -6.03 8.46
C GLN A 323 5.48 -7.45 8.32
N PRO A 324 5.71 -8.36 9.29
CA PRO A 324 5.22 -9.75 9.20
C PRO A 324 3.70 -9.81 9.06
N GLY A 325 3.20 -10.75 8.25
CA GLY A 325 1.78 -10.82 7.88
C GLY A 325 1.40 -10.00 6.64
N ILE A 326 2.21 -9.01 6.24
CA ILE A 326 2.06 -8.29 4.97
C ILE A 326 2.96 -8.94 3.92
N TYR A 327 2.38 -9.31 2.78
CA TYR A 327 3.09 -10.00 1.72
C TYR A 327 2.80 -9.38 0.36
N GLY A 328 3.74 -9.57 -0.56
CA GLY A 328 3.51 -9.47 -1.99
C GLY A 328 3.42 -10.85 -2.62
N VAL A 329 2.76 -10.94 -3.78
CA VAL A 329 2.87 -12.08 -4.69
C VAL A 329 3.37 -11.57 -6.02
N VAL A 330 4.33 -12.29 -6.59
CA VAL A 330 4.76 -12.11 -7.98
C VAL A 330 4.33 -13.32 -8.78
N TYR A 331 3.76 -13.07 -9.96
CA TYR A 331 3.31 -14.07 -10.91
C TYR A 331 4.28 -14.13 -12.10
N SER A 332 4.53 -15.35 -12.57
CA SER A 332 5.24 -15.67 -13.80
C SER A 332 4.50 -16.82 -14.50
N LEU A 333 3.35 -16.50 -15.09
CA LEU A 333 2.44 -17.50 -15.64
C LEU A 333 1.73 -17.00 -16.90
N ASN A 334 1.11 -17.92 -17.63
CA ASN A 334 0.19 -17.60 -18.71
C ASN A 334 -1.14 -18.32 -18.46
N PRO A 335 -2.25 -17.59 -18.25
CA PRO A 335 -3.54 -18.22 -18.02
C PRO A 335 -4.15 -18.83 -19.29
N GLY A 336 -3.62 -18.55 -20.48
CA GLY A 336 -4.05 -19.11 -21.76
C GLY A 336 -5.33 -18.52 -22.35
N GLU A 337 -6.07 -17.71 -21.60
CA GLU A 337 -7.22 -16.92 -22.06
C GLU A 337 -7.37 -15.63 -21.20
N PRO A 338 -8.15 -14.63 -21.63
CA PRO A 338 -8.36 -13.41 -20.83
C PRO A 338 -9.03 -13.70 -19.48
N GLY A 339 -8.59 -13.02 -18.42
CA GLY A 339 -9.20 -13.15 -17.10
C GLY A 339 -8.35 -12.57 -15.96
N SER A 340 -8.66 -13.01 -14.74
CA SER A 340 -7.96 -12.60 -13.52
C SER A 340 -7.37 -13.77 -12.77
N VAL A 341 -6.19 -13.58 -12.19
CA VAL A 341 -5.63 -14.49 -11.20
C VAL A 341 -5.80 -13.94 -9.80
N TYR A 342 -5.87 -14.82 -8.81
CA TYR A 342 -5.96 -14.48 -7.39
C TYR A 342 -5.42 -15.62 -6.53
N LEU A 343 -5.25 -15.37 -5.23
CA LEU A 343 -4.77 -16.35 -4.26
C LEU A 343 -5.87 -16.89 -3.35
N LYS A 344 -5.73 -18.16 -2.99
CA LYS A 344 -6.31 -18.77 -1.79
C LYS A 344 -5.18 -19.28 -0.92
N ALA A 345 -5.36 -19.29 0.39
CA ALA A 345 -4.38 -19.80 1.33
C ALA A 345 -5.03 -20.67 2.40
N PHE A 346 -4.32 -21.72 2.80
CA PHE A 346 -4.78 -22.68 3.79
C PHE A 346 -3.63 -23.02 4.73
N GLU A 347 -3.88 -22.97 6.03
CA GLU A 347 -2.97 -23.54 7.03
C GLU A 347 -2.83 -25.06 6.79
N VAL A 348 -1.60 -25.57 6.81
CA VAL A 348 -1.30 -26.90 6.27
C VAL A 348 -1.84 -28.04 7.14
N THR A 349 -1.79 -27.93 8.47
CA THR A 349 -2.10 -29.06 9.37
C THR A 349 -3.60 -29.36 9.45
N LYS A 350 -4.45 -28.33 9.43
CA LYS A 350 -5.91 -28.44 9.54
C LYS A 350 -6.64 -28.10 8.25
N GLY A 351 -5.95 -27.56 7.24
CA GLY A 351 -6.57 -27.05 6.02
C GLY A 351 -7.41 -25.79 6.26
N THR A 352 -7.14 -25.04 7.32
CA THR A 352 -7.95 -23.88 7.69
C THR A 352 -7.77 -22.76 6.68
N PRO A 353 -8.83 -22.26 6.01
CA PRO A 353 -8.72 -21.15 5.08
C PRO A 353 -8.26 -19.86 5.77
N LEU A 354 -7.37 -19.11 5.12
CA LEU A 354 -6.78 -17.89 5.67
C LEU A 354 -7.27 -16.66 4.92
N SER A 355 -7.75 -15.65 5.66
CA SER A 355 -8.07 -14.31 5.16
C SER A 355 -8.99 -14.30 3.92
N VAL A 356 -9.86 -15.31 3.79
CA VAL A 356 -10.57 -15.71 2.55
C VAL A 356 -10.99 -14.55 1.64
N GLU A 357 -11.91 -13.70 2.10
CA GLU A 357 -12.45 -12.61 1.27
C GLU A 357 -11.40 -11.54 0.93
N ARG A 358 -10.52 -11.22 1.90
CA ARG A 358 -9.52 -10.16 1.74
C ARG A 358 -8.36 -10.62 0.88
N LEU A 359 -7.90 -11.86 1.04
CA LEU A 359 -6.81 -12.43 0.26
C LEU A 359 -7.19 -12.49 -1.21
N GLU A 360 -8.38 -13.03 -1.53
CA GLU A 360 -8.87 -13.04 -2.90
C GLU A 360 -8.93 -11.61 -3.44
N ALA A 361 -9.65 -10.70 -2.77
CA ALA A 361 -9.86 -9.34 -3.28
C ALA A 361 -8.55 -8.55 -3.46
N LYS A 362 -7.58 -8.71 -2.56
CA LYS A 362 -6.32 -7.94 -2.60
C LYS A 362 -5.30 -8.53 -3.57
N SER A 363 -5.28 -9.85 -3.75
CA SER A 363 -4.38 -10.51 -4.71
C SER A 363 -4.92 -10.55 -6.14
N LYS A 364 -6.22 -10.27 -6.33
CA LYS A 364 -6.88 -10.35 -7.64
C LYS A 364 -6.32 -9.32 -8.62
N THR A 365 -5.70 -9.81 -9.68
CA THR A 365 -5.11 -8.99 -10.73
C THR A 365 -5.46 -9.53 -12.11
N ARG A 366 -5.72 -8.65 -13.08
CA ARG A 366 -5.93 -9.06 -14.47
C ARG A 366 -4.58 -9.35 -15.12
N MET A 367 -4.53 -10.45 -15.87
CA MET A 367 -3.32 -10.94 -16.52
C MET A 367 -3.44 -10.78 -18.03
N THR A 368 -2.37 -10.31 -18.66
CA THR A 368 -2.20 -10.55 -20.09
C THR A 368 -1.95 -12.04 -20.34
N TRP A 369 -2.14 -12.49 -21.57
CA TRP A 369 -2.17 -13.90 -21.93
C TRP A 369 -1.72 -14.13 -23.36
N SER A 370 -1.47 -15.40 -23.68
CA SER A 370 -1.12 -15.84 -25.03
C SER A 370 -1.66 -17.24 -25.30
N ALA A 371 -1.93 -17.54 -26.57
CA ALA A 371 -2.27 -18.88 -27.01
C ALA A 371 -1.06 -19.83 -26.98
N ASP A 372 0.18 -19.30 -26.97
CA ASP A 372 1.39 -20.10 -26.79
C ASP A 372 1.58 -20.42 -25.28
N PRO A 373 1.44 -21.69 -24.86
CA PRO A 373 1.57 -22.07 -23.45
C PRO A 373 3.01 -21.91 -22.91
N LYS A 374 4.01 -21.68 -23.77
CA LYS A 374 5.40 -21.45 -23.36
C LYS A 374 5.65 -20.01 -22.93
N GLU A 375 4.83 -19.07 -23.38
CA GLU A 375 4.95 -17.68 -22.92
C GLU A 375 4.50 -17.58 -21.46
N ARG A 376 5.10 -16.64 -20.72
CA ARG A 376 4.75 -16.30 -19.34
C ARG A 376 4.75 -14.80 -19.18
N PHE A 377 3.86 -14.29 -18.34
CA PHE A 377 3.68 -12.87 -18.12
C PHE A 377 3.83 -12.53 -16.64
N GLY A 378 4.45 -11.38 -16.40
CA GLY A 378 4.77 -10.87 -15.09
C GLY A 378 3.66 -10.00 -14.54
N ALA A 379 3.24 -10.26 -13.31
CA ALA A 379 2.40 -9.36 -12.54
C ALA A 379 2.77 -9.43 -11.06
N LYS A 380 2.33 -8.42 -10.29
CA LYS A 380 2.57 -8.31 -8.86
C LYS A 380 1.33 -7.76 -8.17
N ALA A 381 1.01 -8.31 -7.00
CA ALA A 381 -0.08 -7.86 -6.13
C ALA A 381 0.33 -7.87 -4.64
N GLY A 382 -0.21 -6.98 -3.81
CA GLY A 382 0.00 -6.96 -2.36
C GLY A 382 -1.19 -7.49 -1.56
N PHE A 383 -0.95 -8.16 -0.43
CA PHE A 383 -2.00 -8.68 0.46
C PHE A 383 -1.55 -8.78 1.92
N THR A 384 -2.47 -9.16 2.81
CA THR A 384 -2.23 -9.34 4.24
C THR A 384 -2.89 -10.63 4.71
N ILE A 385 -2.19 -11.42 5.51
CA ILE A 385 -2.72 -12.57 6.25
C ILE A 385 -2.97 -12.12 7.68
N TYR A 386 -4.19 -12.31 8.18
CA TYR A 386 -4.61 -11.82 9.49
C TYR A 386 -4.64 -12.88 10.59
N GLU A 387 -4.44 -14.14 10.23
CA GLU A 387 -4.45 -15.26 11.17
C GLU A 387 -3.04 -15.50 11.71
N GLY A 388 -2.90 -15.46 13.04
CA GLY A 388 -1.63 -15.58 13.74
C GLY A 388 -0.96 -14.23 14.04
N ASP A 389 0.28 -14.29 14.52
CA ASP A 389 0.99 -13.12 15.02
C ASP A 389 2.48 -13.15 14.69
N TRP A 390 3.13 -12.02 14.93
CA TRP A 390 4.56 -11.85 14.76
C TRP A 390 5.35 -12.81 15.64
N GLY A 391 6.39 -13.41 15.07
CA GLY A 391 7.29 -14.35 15.75
C GLY A 391 6.70 -15.75 15.97
N LYS A 392 5.52 -16.05 15.40
CA LYS A 392 4.88 -17.38 15.46
C LYS A 392 4.64 -17.92 14.04
N PRO A 393 5.71 -18.33 13.33
CA PRO A 393 5.58 -18.80 11.96
C PRO A 393 4.88 -20.16 11.89
N TYR A 394 4.09 -20.36 10.84
CA TYR A 394 3.42 -21.61 10.52
C TYR A 394 3.46 -21.88 9.01
N ALA A 395 3.18 -23.12 8.62
CA ALA A 395 3.14 -23.51 7.20
C ALA A 395 1.77 -23.23 6.59
N ALA A 396 1.74 -22.56 5.44
CA ALA A 396 0.52 -22.30 4.68
C ALA A 396 0.70 -22.69 3.21
N ARG A 397 -0.26 -23.44 2.68
CA ARG A 397 -0.38 -23.72 1.25
C ARG A 397 -1.07 -22.55 0.57
N PHE A 398 -0.38 -21.92 -0.37
CA PHE A 398 -0.94 -20.92 -1.27
C PHE A 398 -1.29 -21.56 -2.60
N GLU A 399 -2.46 -21.23 -3.11
CA GLU A 399 -2.96 -21.68 -4.40
C GLU A 399 -3.24 -20.48 -5.29
N VAL A 400 -2.71 -20.49 -6.51
CA VAL A 400 -3.05 -19.52 -7.55
C VAL A 400 -4.25 -20.03 -8.32
N TRP A 401 -5.33 -19.24 -8.31
CA TRP A 401 -6.57 -19.53 -9.02
C TRP A 401 -6.79 -18.54 -10.15
N PHE A 402 -7.54 -18.95 -11.16
CA PHE A 402 -7.85 -18.15 -12.33
C PHE A 402 -9.35 -18.15 -12.63
N THR A 403 -9.90 -16.95 -12.81
CA THR A 403 -11.27 -16.69 -13.26
C THR A 403 -11.22 -16.24 -14.73
N PRO A 404 -11.68 -17.07 -15.68
CA PRO A 404 -11.74 -16.70 -17.10
C PRO A 404 -12.90 -15.74 -17.39
N ASP A 405 -12.68 -14.79 -18.31
CA ASP A 405 -13.74 -13.89 -18.80
C ASP A 405 -14.83 -14.65 -19.60
N SER A 406 -14.52 -15.86 -20.07
CA SER A 406 -15.45 -16.70 -20.82
C SER A 406 -16.62 -17.25 -19.99
N GLY A 407 -16.62 -17.02 -18.67
CA GLY A 407 -17.66 -17.50 -17.74
C GLY A 407 -17.53 -18.99 -17.38
N LYS A 408 -16.45 -19.65 -17.82
CA LYS A 408 -16.10 -20.99 -17.36
C LYS A 408 -15.76 -20.98 -15.86
N PRO A 409 -15.85 -22.13 -15.17
CA PRO A 409 -15.48 -22.21 -13.76
C PRO A 409 -14.03 -21.80 -13.48
N ASP A 410 -13.82 -21.26 -12.29
CA ASP A 410 -12.49 -21.00 -11.77
C ASP A 410 -11.63 -22.26 -11.73
N ARG A 411 -10.34 -22.11 -12.02
CA ARG A 411 -9.39 -23.24 -12.02
C ARG A 411 -8.09 -22.89 -11.31
N LYS A 412 -7.51 -23.87 -10.62
CA LYS A 412 -6.19 -23.75 -10.01
C LYS A 412 -5.10 -23.83 -11.10
N LEU A 413 -4.14 -22.91 -11.04
CA LEU A 413 -3.00 -22.82 -11.95
C LEU A 413 -1.71 -23.34 -11.32
N ALA A 414 -1.51 -23.08 -10.02
CA ALA A 414 -0.30 -23.47 -9.30
C ALA A 414 -0.59 -23.53 -7.79
N GLU A 415 0.28 -24.21 -7.05
CA GLU A 415 0.31 -24.14 -5.60
C GLU A 415 1.74 -24.28 -5.08
N ARG A 416 1.97 -23.78 -3.87
CA ARG A 416 3.24 -23.90 -3.15
C ARG A 416 3.01 -23.67 -1.66
N ILE A 417 3.80 -24.34 -0.82
CA ILE A 417 3.75 -24.17 0.63
C ILE A 417 4.83 -23.17 1.04
N PHE A 418 4.44 -22.22 1.89
CA PHE A 418 5.33 -21.21 2.44
C PHE A 418 5.30 -21.21 3.95
N ARG A 419 6.43 -20.88 4.56
CA ARG A 419 6.48 -20.47 5.96
C ARG A 419 6.07 -19.00 6.06
N ILE A 420 5.01 -18.73 6.81
CA ILE A 420 4.45 -17.38 6.96
C ILE A 420 4.13 -17.07 8.42
N GLU A 421 3.89 -15.79 8.69
CA GLU A 421 3.38 -15.26 9.95
C GLU A 421 2.07 -14.48 9.69
N GLY A 422 1.27 -14.31 10.74
CA GLY A 422 0.07 -13.48 10.69
C GLY A 422 0.36 -12.02 11.01
N TRP A 423 -0.53 -11.14 10.56
CA TRP A 423 -0.52 -9.71 10.88
C TRP A 423 -0.98 -9.48 12.31
N MET A 424 -0.13 -8.85 13.13
CA MET A 424 -0.48 -8.45 14.49
C MET A 424 -1.57 -7.38 14.46
N ARG A 425 -2.72 -7.67 15.07
CA ARG A 425 -3.87 -6.76 15.13
C ARG A 425 -3.73 -5.70 16.21
#